data_AF-A0A2V6I7J8-F1
#
_entry.id   AF-A0A2V6I7J8-F1
#
_cell.length_a   1.000
_cell.length_b   1.000
_cell.length_c   1.000
_cell.angle_alpha   90.00
_cell.angle_beta   90.00
_cell.angle_gamma   90.00
#
_symmetry.space_group_name_H-M   'P 1'
#
loop_
_entity.id
_entity.type
_entity.pdbx_description
1 polymer ?
#
loop_
_entity_poly.entity_id
_entity_poly.type
_entity_poly.pdbx_seq_one_letter_code
_entity_poly.pdbx_strand_id
1 'polypeptide(L)'
;MKKRLKVLVLFDGVRPTKIDEDLSKEMKTEDWKTEANVMAALGELGHTAEHLAIFDDVDLVRQKMESFEPDVLFNLVEQFKNNPGFDQNIVSLLEMQGVPFTGCGATGLTLCKHKGISKKILGHHGIPTPNFVVIPRGHAHKLKVAALLDSEMAPDHAAHQEQLIHALGNKSILRTKDVYPGPLERPAVEDLLRDTLIHVARTELGWDVAATADAQPERSVVDVFKEQINDFTKYRLAKAFVQWTRDHQAADLSDDERTRWKKLITSINGALR
;
A
#
# COMPACT_ATOMS: atom_id res chain seq x y z
N MET A 1 -7.92 14.63 -36.46
CA MET A 1 -8.36 13.32 -35.90
C MET A 1 -7.38 12.91 -34.82
N LYS A 2 -7.84 12.43 -33.65
CA LYS A 2 -6.94 11.81 -32.66
C LYS A 2 -6.34 10.54 -33.29
N LYS A 3 -5.01 10.37 -33.20
CA LYS A 3 -4.32 9.18 -33.74
C LYS A 3 -4.84 7.94 -32.99
N ARG A 4 -5.28 6.92 -33.73
CA ARG A 4 -5.56 5.60 -33.15
C ARG A 4 -4.24 4.86 -33.03
N LEU A 5 -3.93 4.36 -31.84
CA LEU A 5 -2.70 3.66 -31.52
C LEU A 5 -3.01 2.18 -31.28
N LYS A 6 -2.04 1.32 -31.60
CA LYS A 6 -1.98 -0.07 -31.15
C LYS A 6 -1.26 -0.11 -29.81
N VAL A 7 -1.98 -0.43 -28.76
CA VAL A 7 -1.47 -0.43 -27.38
C VAL A 7 -1.37 -1.87 -26.89
N LEU A 8 -0.17 -2.32 -26.57
CA LEU A 8 0.01 -3.62 -25.90
C LEU A 8 0.11 -3.37 -24.40
N VAL A 9 -0.84 -3.90 -23.64
CA VAL A 9 -0.87 -3.78 -22.18
C VAL A 9 -0.21 -5.00 -21.55
N LEU A 10 0.84 -4.80 -20.76
CA LEU A 10 1.57 -5.86 -20.09
C LEU A 10 1.06 -6.01 -18.65
N PHE A 11 0.72 -7.23 -18.24
CA PHE A 11 0.18 -7.55 -16.91
C PHE A 11 1.10 -8.49 -16.14
N ASP A 12 0.96 -8.50 -14.81
CA ASP A 12 1.52 -9.54 -13.97
C ASP A 12 0.71 -10.84 -14.10
N GLY A 13 1.39 -11.93 -14.49
CA GLY A 13 0.81 -13.27 -14.42
C GLY A 13 0.82 -13.82 -12.99
N VAL A 14 -0.22 -14.56 -12.60
CA VAL A 14 -0.25 -15.31 -11.33
C VAL A 14 0.29 -16.74 -11.46
N ARG A 15 0.50 -17.18 -12.70
CA ARG A 15 0.98 -18.50 -13.13
C ARG A 15 1.62 -18.36 -14.52
N PRO A 16 2.35 -19.37 -15.02
CA PRO A 16 2.78 -19.39 -16.41
C PRO A 16 1.59 -19.21 -17.37
N THR A 17 1.78 -18.34 -18.35
CA THR A 17 0.75 -17.91 -19.32
C THR A 17 1.16 -18.24 -20.75
N LYS A 18 0.20 -18.16 -21.67
CA LYS A 18 0.44 -18.24 -23.12
C LYS A 18 0.28 -16.86 -23.78
N ILE A 19 0.87 -16.71 -24.97
CA ILE A 19 0.88 -15.44 -25.73
C ILE A 19 -0.51 -14.83 -26.01
N ASP A 20 -1.51 -15.67 -26.30
CA ASP A 20 -2.89 -15.26 -26.62
C ASP A 20 -3.90 -15.90 -25.65
N GLU A 21 -3.52 -16.01 -24.38
CA GLU A 21 -4.40 -16.56 -23.37
C GLU A 21 -5.60 -15.64 -23.09
N ASP A 22 -6.80 -16.21 -23.05
CA ASP A 22 -8.02 -15.49 -22.69
C ASP A 22 -8.10 -15.29 -21.17
N LEU A 23 -7.88 -14.05 -20.72
CA LEU A 23 -7.96 -13.64 -19.31
C LEU A 23 -9.27 -12.94 -18.96
N SER A 24 -10.30 -13.04 -19.80
CA SER A 24 -11.58 -12.35 -19.60
C SER A 24 -12.31 -12.73 -18.30
N LYS A 25 -11.99 -13.88 -17.71
CA LYS A 25 -12.52 -14.31 -16.41
C LYS A 25 -11.77 -13.62 -15.28
N GLU A 26 -10.44 -13.63 -15.34
CA GLU A 26 -9.54 -12.99 -14.39
C GLU A 26 -9.85 -11.49 -14.31
N MET A 27 -10.06 -10.81 -15.44
CA MET A 27 -10.40 -9.38 -15.50
C MET A 27 -11.75 -9.00 -14.84
N LYS A 28 -12.58 -9.96 -14.44
CA LYS A 28 -13.82 -9.71 -13.67
C LYS A 28 -13.60 -9.79 -12.16
N THR A 29 -12.43 -10.22 -11.73
CA THR A 29 -12.07 -10.34 -10.31
C THR A 29 -11.62 -9.00 -9.74
N GLU A 30 -11.68 -8.85 -8.42
CA GLU A 30 -11.24 -7.64 -7.74
C GLU A 30 -9.72 -7.40 -7.91
N ASP A 31 -8.93 -8.48 -7.91
CA ASP A 31 -7.47 -8.44 -8.06
C ASP A 31 -7.02 -7.88 -9.41
N TRP A 32 -7.84 -7.99 -10.46
CA TRP A 32 -7.53 -7.55 -11.83
C TRP A 32 -8.31 -6.30 -12.26
N LYS A 33 -8.85 -5.57 -11.28
CA LYS A 33 -9.69 -4.39 -11.54
C LYS A 33 -8.91 -3.29 -12.27
N THR A 34 -7.61 -3.15 -11.99
CA THR A 34 -6.75 -2.14 -12.62
C THR A 34 -6.60 -2.41 -14.11
N GLU A 35 -6.26 -3.64 -14.46
CA GLU A 35 -6.09 -4.15 -15.82
C GLU A 35 -7.38 -3.98 -16.62
N ALA A 36 -8.52 -4.37 -16.02
CA ALA A 36 -9.84 -4.21 -16.63
C ALA A 36 -10.18 -2.75 -16.92
N ASN A 37 -9.91 -1.85 -15.98
CA ASN A 37 -10.17 -0.42 -16.16
C ASN A 37 -9.28 0.19 -17.24
N VAL A 38 -8.00 -0.18 -17.30
CA VAL A 38 -7.08 0.30 -18.35
C VAL A 38 -7.54 -0.16 -19.73
N MET A 39 -7.90 -1.43 -19.89
CA MET A 39 -8.40 -1.96 -21.17
C MET A 39 -9.71 -1.28 -21.60
N ALA A 40 -10.65 -1.07 -20.68
CA ALA A 40 -11.90 -0.36 -20.95
C ALA A 40 -11.65 1.09 -21.39
N ALA A 41 -10.81 1.83 -20.67
CA ALA A 41 -10.47 3.21 -20.99
C ALA A 41 -9.79 3.36 -22.35
N LEU A 42 -8.87 2.44 -22.71
CA LEU A 42 -8.23 2.43 -24.03
C LEU A 42 -9.25 2.22 -25.16
N GLY A 43 -10.23 1.35 -24.94
CA GLY A 43 -11.34 1.11 -25.86
C GLY A 43 -12.25 2.35 -26.03
N GLU A 44 -12.63 3.00 -24.93
CA GLU A 44 -13.42 4.24 -24.95
C GLU A 44 -12.71 5.39 -25.67
N LEU A 45 -11.38 5.45 -25.57
CA LEU A 45 -10.54 6.42 -26.28
C LEU A 45 -10.36 6.07 -27.78
N GLY A 46 -10.83 4.90 -28.22
CA GLY A 46 -10.79 4.45 -29.61
C GLY A 46 -9.43 3.90 -30.06
N HIS A 47 -8.62 3.42 -29.12
CA HIS A 47 -7.36 2.72 -29.40
C HIS A 47 -7.60 1.22 -29.60
N THR A 48 -6.71 0.57 -30.36
CA THR A 48 -6.71 -0.89 -30.49
C THR A 48 -5.82 -1.44 -29.38
N ALA A 49 -6.39 -2.12 -28.40
CA ALA A 49 -5.65 -2.65 -27.26
C ALA A 49 -5.65 -4.18 -27.25
N GLU A 50 -4.46 -4.76 -27.09
CA GLU A 50 -4.28 -6.16 -26.73
C GLU A 50 -3.53 -6.26 -25.41
N HIS A 51 -3.57 -7.42 -24.78
CA HIS A 51 -2.92 -7.65 -23.50
C HIS A 51 -1.97 -8.85 -23.57
N LEU A 52 -1.00 -8.86 -22.66
CA LEU A 52 -0.11 -9.99 -22.42
C LEU A 52 0.21 -10.05 -20.92
N ALA A 53 -0.16 -11.14 -20.26
CA ALA A 53 0.29 -11.41 -18.91
C ALA A 53 1.63 -12.16 -18.94
N ILE A 54 2.59 -11.73 -18.14
CA ILE A 54 3.93 -12.30 -18.07
C ILE A 54 4.17 -12.84 -16.67
N PHE A 55 4.67 -14.07 -16.57
CA PHE A 55 5.02 -14.66 -15.27
C PHE A 55 6.50 -15.04 -15.21
N ASP A 56 6.93 -15.95 -16.09
CA ASP A 56 8.25 -16.58 -16.00
C ASP A 56 9.01 -16.68 -17.33
N ASP A 57 8.38 -16.28 -18.43
CA ASP A 57 8.95 -16.28 -19.78
C ASP A 57 8.89 -14.89 -20.41
N VAL A 58 10.07 -14.31 -20.65
CA VAL A 58 10.22 -13.00 -21.30
C VAL A 58 10.13 -13.08 -22.82
N ASP A 59 10.29 -14.27 -23.42
CA ASP A 59 10.22 -14.40 -24.88
C ASP A 59 8.80 -14.14 -25.40
N LEU A 60 7.79 -14.36 -24.56
CA LEU A 60 6.40 -13.99 -24.86
C LEU A 60 6.26 -12.50 -25.19
N VAL A 61 7.04 -11.63 -24.55
CA VAL A 61 7.02 -10.19 -24.83
C VAL A 61 7.50 -9.93 -26.25
N ARG A 62 8.66 -10.50 -26.61
CA ARG A 62 9.23 -10.37 -27.96
C ARG A 62 8.26 -10.90 -29.01
N GLN A 63 7.75 -12.12 -28.82
CA GLN A 63 6.82 -12.74 -29.76
C GLN A 63 5.54 -11.90 -29.94
N LYS A 64 4.97 -11.36 -28.85
CA LYS A 64 3.78 -10.52 -28.91
C LYS A 64 4.06 -9.18 -29.58
N MET A 65 5.24 -8.60 -29.35
CA MET A 65 5.66 -7.38 -30.03
C MET A 65 5.84 -7.59 -31.55
N GLU A 66 6.35 -8.74 -31.97
CA GLU A 66 6.50 -9.10 -33.39
C GLU A 66 5.15 -9.36 -34.06
N SER A 67 4.22 -10.05 -33.39
CA SER A 67 2.91 -10.39 -33.97
C SER A 67 1.93 -9.21 -33.94
N PHE A 68 1.92 -8.44 -32.86
CA PHE A 68 1.00 -7.33 -32.67
C PHE A 68 1.57 -5.99 -33.15
N GLU A 69 2.88 -5.80 -33.29
CA GLU A 69 3.53 -4.54 -33.70
C GLU A 69 2.91 -3.30 -33.01
N PRO A 70 3.01 -3.17 -31.67
CA PRO A 70 2.43 -2.05 -30.94
C PRO A 70 3.12 -0.72 -31.22
N ASP A 71 2.34 0.37 -31.25
CA ASP A 71 2.88 1.75 -31.25
C ASP A 71 3.46 2.12 -29.87
N VAL A 72 2.91 1.57 -28.80
CA VAL A 72 3.27 1.85 -27.41
C VAL A 72 2.92 0.68 -26.50
N LEU A 73 3.74 0.46 -25.47
CA LEU A 73 3.45 -0.50 -24.40
C LEU A 73 2.84 0.22 -23.19
N PHE A 74 1.73 -0.29 -22.68
CA PHE A 74 1.19 0.12 -21.40
C PHE A 74 1.67 -0.85 -20.32
N ASN A 75 2.65 -0.45 -19.51
CA ASN A 75 3.35 -1.35 -18.59
C ASN A 75 2.66 -1.37 -17.22
N LEU A 76 2.07 -2.51 -16.85
CA LEU A 76 1.55 -2.79 -15.50
C LEU A 76 2.28 -3.95 -14.83
N VAL A 77 3.50 -4.28 -15.27
CA VAL A 77 4.29 -5.35 -14.66
C VAL A 77 4.96 -4.83 -13.38
N GLU A 78 4.65 -5.42 -12.24
CA GLU A 78 5.24 -5.10 -10.94
C GLU A 78 6.17 -6.22 -10.42
N GLN A 79 6.15 -7.39 -11.06
CA GLN A 79 6.97 -8.53 -10.66
C GLN A 79 7.25 -9.52 -11.81
N PHE A 80 8.22 -10.41 -11.57
CA PHE A 80 8.48 -11.56 -12.45
C PHE A 80 8.86 -12.76 -11.59
N LYS A 81 8.30 -13.94 -11.86
CA LYS A 81 8.47 -15.17 -11.05
C LYS A 81 8.19 -14.94 -9.55
N ASN A 82 7.11 -14.23 -9.22
CA ASN A 82 6.76 -13.82 -7.84
C ASN A 82 7.88 -13.04 -7.13
N ASN A 83 8.74 -12.36 -7.88
CA ASN A 83 9.80 -11.53 -7.34
C ASN A 83 9.61 -10.07 -7.80
N PRO A 84 9.14 -9.19 -6.88
CA PRO A 84 9.01 -7.76 -7.16
C PRO A 84 10.34 -7.04 -7.43
N GLY A 85 11.49 -7.68 -7.22
CA GLY A 85 12.79 -7.09 -7.54
C GLY A 85 13.16 -7.15 -9.02
N PHE A 86 12.38 -7.86 -9.84
CA PHE A 86 12.66 -8.09 -11.26
C PHE A 86 11.88 -7.19 -12.22
N ASP A 87 10.95 -6.37 -11.76
CA ASP A 87 10.25 -5.40 -12.61
C ASP A 87 11.22 -4.43 -13.31
N GLN A 88 12.27 -3.99 -12.62
CA GLN A 88 13.33 -3.17 -13.21
C GLN A 88 14.03 -3.87 -14.38
N ASN A 89 14.16 -5.20 -14.33
CA ASN A 89 14.75 -5.99 -15.40
C ASN A 89 13.80 -6.13 -16.59
N ILE A 90 12.49 -6.25 -16.34
CA ILE A 90 11.47 -6.21 -17.39
C ILE A 90 11.50 -4.86 -18.08
N VAL A 91 11.52 -3.77 -17.33
CA VAL A 91 11.61 -2.42 -17.92
C VAL A 91 12.90 -2.24 -18.72
N SER A 92 14.05 -2.72 -18.24
CA SER A 92 15.29 -2.73 -19.03
C SER A 92 15.15 -3.51 -20.34
N LEU A 93 14.42 -4.64 -20.34
CA LEU A 93 14.12 -5.37 -21.56
C LEU A 93 13.30 -4.51 -22.53
N LEU A 94 12.25 -3.84 -22.04
CA LEU A 94 11.41 -2.96 -22.87
C LEU A 94 12.21 -1.79 -23.46
N GLU A 95 13.09 -1.17 -22.66
CA GLU A 95 14.01 -0.11 -23.12
C GLU A 95 14.89 -0.60 -24.28
N MET A 96 15.41 -1.83 -24.21
CA MET A 96 16.21 -2.42 -25.27
C MET A 96 15.42 -2.74 -26.53
N GLN A 97 14.11 -3.02 -26.44
CA GLN A 97 13.27 -3.25 -27.61
C GLN A 97 12.96 -1.96 -28.40
N GLY A 98 13.18 -0.79 -27.80
CA GLY A 98 13.02 0.50 -28.47
C GLY A 98 11.58 0.94 -28.75
N VAL A 99 10.58 0.16 -28.32
CA VAL A 99 9.17 0.57 -28.38
C VAL A 99 8.86 1.47 -27.18
N PRO A 100 8.24 2.65 -27.40
CA PRO A 100 7.85 3.53 -26.30
C PRO A 100 6.95 2.80 -25.30
N PHE A 101 7.14 3.06 -24.01
CA PHE A 101 6.30 2.47 -22.96
C PHE A 101 5.94 3.50 -21.89
N THR A 102 4.86 3.24 -21.16
CA THR A 102 4.38 4.08 -20.05
C THR A 102 5.09 3.76 -18.74
N GLY A 103 5.17 4.74 -17.83
CA GLY A 103 5.82 4.59 -16.54
C GLY A 103 7.26 5.12 -16.51
N CYS A 104 8.03 4.72 -15.51
CA CYS A 104 9.43 5.10 -15.37
C CYS A 104 10.36 4.06 -16.02
N GLY A 105 11.49 4.53 -16.54
CA GLY A 105 12.57 3.64 -16.99
C GLY A 105 13.25 2.90 -15.83
N ALA A 106 14.14 1.97 -16.17
CA ALA A 106 14.74 1.04 -15.21
C ALA A 106 15.51 1.77 -14.09
N THR A 107 16.25 2.82 -14.45
CA THR A 107 16.98 3.65 -13.48
C THR A 107 16.03 4.32 -12.47
N GLY A 108 14.92 4.88 -12.95
CA GLY A 108 13.92 5.52 -12.09
C GLY A 108 13.31 4.52 -11.11
N LEU A 109 12.98 3.33 -11.60
CA LEU A 109 12.39 2.26 -10.80
C LEU A 109 13.35 1.78 -9.70
N THR A 110 14.61 1.53 -10.03
CA THR A 110 15.64 1.14 -9.05
C THR A 110 15.79 2.19 -7.95
N LEU A 111 15.88 3.48 -8.32
CA LEU A 111 16.06 4.57 -7.36
C LEU A 111 14.84 4.75 -6.45
N CYS A 112 13.63 4.64 -7.00
CA CYS A 112 12.39 4.82 -6.24
C CYS A 112 12.05 3.61 -5.35
N LYS A 113 12.41 2.38 -5.76
CA LYS A 113 12.20 1.18 -4.92
C LYS A 113 13.12 1.14 -3.71
N HIS A 114 14.34 1.63 -3.84
CA HIS A 114 15.25 1.67 -2.70
C HIS A 114 15.03 2.91 -1.82
N LYS A 115 14.05 2.86 -0.90
CA LYS A 115 13.70 3.96 0.03
C LYS A 115 14.90 4.68 0.65
N GLY A 116 15.95 3.94 1.04
CA GLY A 116 17.18 4.52 1.60
C GLY A 116 17.99 5.38 0.61
N ILE A 117 18.05 5.00 -0.67
CA ILE A 117 18.75 5.76 -1.72
C ILE A 117 17.88 6.94 -2.12
N SER A 118 16.57 6.74 -2.34
CA SER A 118 15.65 7.82 -2.69
C SER A 118 15.68 8.93 -1.64
N LYS A 119 15.63 8.60 -0.35
CA LYS A 119 15.73 9.60 0.73
C LYS A 119 17.07 10.34 0.76
N LYS A 120 18.19 9.68 0.43
CA LYS A 120 19.50 10.36 0.29
C LYS A 120 19.50 11.37 -0.86
N ILE A 121 18.94 11.00 -2.02
CA ILE A 121 18.83 11.89 -3.18
C ILE A 121 17.92 13.09 -2.86
N LEU A 122 16.74 12.83 -2.28
CA LEU A 122 15.83 13.88 -1.84
C LEU A 122 16.50 14.82 -0.84
N GLY A 123 17.22 14.28 0.14
CA GLY A 123 17.99 15.06 1.11
C GLY A 123 19.10 15.91 0.47
N HIS A 124 19.83 15.37 -0.52
CA HIS A 124 20.83 16.12 -1.28
C HIS A 124 20.23 17.35 -1.98
N HIS A 125 19.01 17.24 -2.48
CA HIS A 125 18.27 18.34 -3.12
C HIS A 125 17.44 19.20 -2.14
N GLY A 126 17.59 19.00 -0.83
CA GLY A 126 16.88 19.79 0.19
C GLY A 126 15.38 19.47 0.33
N ILE A 127 14.92 18.33 -0.19
CA ILE A 127 13.53 17.88 -0.03
C ILE A 127 13.41 17.13 1.30
N PRO A 128 12.58 17.60 2.26
CA PRO A 128 12.45 16.96 3.56
C PRO A 128 11.91 15.53 3.45
N THR A 129 12.51 14.60 4.19
CA THR A 129 12.01 13.23 4.36
C THR A 129 12.11 12.80 5.83
N PRO A 130 11.31 11.81 6.28
CA PRO A 130 11.44 11.30 7.64
C PRO A 130 12.84 10.73 7.88
N ASN A 131 13.45 11.10 9.02
CA ASN A 131 14.73 10.55 9.49
C ASN A 131 14.73 9.02 9.37
N PHE A 132 15.86 8.46 8.94
CA PHE A 132 15.95 7.02 8.67
C PHE A 132 17.34 6.47 8.92
N VAL A 133 17.40 5.15 9.13
CA VAL A 133 18.62 4.35 9.13
C VAL A 133 18.37 3.13 8.26
N VAL A 134 19.40 2.67 7.55
CA VAL A 134 19.36 1.39 6.80
C VAL A 134 20.13 0.36 7.61
N ILE A 135 19.49 -0.76 7.92
CA ILE A 135 20.06 -1.83 8.73
C ILE A 135 20.25 -3.03 7.80
N PRO A 136 21.49 -3.40 7.44
CA PRO A 136 21.73 -4.59 6.63
C PRO A 136 21.22 -5.85 7.34
N ARG A 137 20.81 -6.86 6.55
CA ARG A 137 20.50 -8.19 7.10
C ARG A 137 21.72 -8.72 7.87
N GLY A 138 21.48 -9.34 9.03
CA GLY A 138 22.54 -9.81 9.93
C GLY A 138 23.30 -8.71 10.69
N HIS A 139 22.86 -7.44 10.63
CA HIS A 139 23.46 -6.34 11.40
C HIS A 139 22.49 -5.72 12.40
N ALA A 140 21.28 -6.29 12.52
CA ALA A 140 20.26 -5.86 13.48
C ALA A 140 20.53 -6.34 14.92
N HIS A 141 21.57 -7.15 15.16
CA HIS A 141 21.82 -7.83 16.45
C HIS A 141 22.00 -6.89 17.66
N LYS A 142 22.21 -5.59 17.43
CA LYS A 142 22.36 -4.58 18.50
C LYS A 142 21.18 -3.62 18.62
N LEU A 143 20.17 -3.75 17.77
CA LEU A 143 19.00 -2.90 17.82
C LEU A 143 17.92 -3.57 18.65
N LYS A 144 17.36 -2.80 19.58
CA LYS A 144 16.12 -3.17 20.26
C LYS A 144 15.00 -2.81 19.31
N VAL A 145 14.22 -3.80 18.91
CA VAL A 145 13.16 -3.66 17.92
C VAL A 145 11.86 -4.11 18.56
N ALA A 146 10.84 -3.26 18.50
CA ALA A 146 9.47 -3.61 18.83
C ALA A 146 8.61 -3.51 17.57
N ALA A 147 7.76 -4.51 17.34
CA ALA A 147 6.78 -4.52 16.27
C ALA A 147 5.40 -4.18 16.83
N LEU A 148 4.76 -3.13 16.30
CA LEU A 148 3.36 -2.85 16.55
C LEU A 148 2.55 -3.45 15.39
N LEU A 149 1.75 -4.46 15.70
CA LEU A 149 0.84 -5.10 14.76
C LEU A 149 -0.51 -4.40 14.84
N ASP A 150 -0.85 -3.70 13.76
CA ASP A 150 -2.18 -3.17 13.55
C ASP A 150 -3.10 -4.32 13.13
N SER A 151 -4.18 -4.53 13.89
CA SER A 151 -5.00 -5.75 13.76
C SER A 151 -5.84 -5.80 12.48
N GLU A 152 -5.89 -4.70 11.70
CA GLU A 152 -6.49 -4.70 10.37
C GLU A 152 -5.61 -5.31 9.27
N MET A 153 -4.28 -5.20 9.36
CA MET A 153 -3.37 -5.61 8.28
C MET A 153 -2.58 -6.89 8.57
N ALA A 154 -2.61 -7.36 9.82
CA ALA A 154 -1.93 -8.56 10.25
C ALA A 154 -2.99 -9.51 10.83
N PRO A 155 -3.33 -10.63 10.17
CA PRO A 155 -4.15 -11.65 10.83
C PRO A 155 -3.49 -12.04 12.15
N ASP A 156 -4.25 -12.44 13.16
CA ASP A 156 -3.72 -12.87 14.47
C ASP A 156 -2.52 -13.83 14.33
N HIS A 157 -2.48 -14.60 13.24
CA HIS A 157 -1.37 -15.45 12.82
C HIS A 157 0.00 -14.76 12.69
N ALA A 158 0.10 -13.47 12.35
CA ALA A 158 1.38 -12.76 12.23
C ALA A 158 2.04 -12.56 13.60
N ALA A 159 1.24 -12.29 14.64
CA ALA A 159 1.72 -12.27 16.02
C ALA A 159 2.15 -13.67 16.50
N HIS A 160 1.59 -14.72 15.88
CA HIS A 160 1.92 -16.13 16.11
C HIS A 160 2.94 -16.70 15.11
N GLN A 161 3.47 -15.88 14.20
CA GLN A 161 4.42 -16.37 13.20
C GLN A 161 5.72 -16.70 13.90
N GLU A 162 6.07 -17.99 13.92
CA GLU A 162 7.25 -18.50 14.63
C GLU A 162 8.52 -17.73 14.26
N GLN A 163 8.65 -17.30 13.00
CA GLN A 163 9.77 -16.49 12.53
C GLN A 163 9.83 -15.10 13.18
N LEU A 164 8.68 -14.42 13.36
CA LEU A 164 8.62 -13.10 13.98
C LEU A 164 8.85 -13.20 15.49
N ILE A 165 8.22 -14.19 16.14
CA ILE A 165 8.43 -14.49 17.56
C ILE A 165 9.88 -14.86 17.83
N HIS A 166 10.47 -15.73 17.00
CA HIS A 166 11.88 -16.11 17.13
C HIS A 166 12.81 -14.91 16.90
N ALA A 167 12.48 -14.00 15.99
CA ALA A 167 13.31 -12.83 15.69
C ALA A 167 13.25 -11.73 16.76
N LEU A 168 12.08 -11.46 17.33
CA LEU A 168 11.86 -10.30 18.21
C LEU A 168 11.60 -10.67 19.68
N GLY A 169 11.16 -11.91 19.94
CA GLY A 169 10.62 -12.35 21.21
C GLY A 169 9.21 -11.80 21.47
N ASN A 170 8.38 -12.58 22.18
CA ASN A 170 6.98 -12.22 22.45
C ASN A 170 6.81 -10.84 23.12
N LYS A 171 7.75 -10.42 23.97
CA LYS A 171 7.67 -9.14 24.69
C LYS A 171 7.81 -7.92 23.77
N SER A 172 8.38 -8.11 22.59
CA SER A 172 8.64 -7.05 21.61
C SER A 172 7.58 -6.98 20.52
N ILE A 173 6.56 -7.86 20.57
CA ILE A 173 5.42 -7.86 19.66
C ILE A 173 4.24 -7.27 20.43
N LEU A 174 3.77 -6.12 19.98
CA LEU A 174 2.70 -5.35 20.60
C LEU A 174 1.50 -5.32 19.68
N ARG A 175 0.29 -5.41 20.22
CA ARG A 175 -0.96 -5.30 19.47
C ARG A 175 -1.78 -4.13 19.97
N THR A 176 -2.54 -3.50 19.08
CA THR A 176 -3.51 -2.47 19.46
C THR A 176 -4.50 -2.97 20.51
N LYS A 177 -4.91 -4.24 20.42
CA LYS A 177 -5.82 -4.88 21.39
C LYS A 177 -5.28 -4.87 22.83
N ASP A 178 -3.96 -4.97 23.02
CA ASP A 178 -3.37 -5.03 24.37
C ASP A 178 -3.54 -3.69 25.14
N VAL A 179 -3.80 -2.61 24.42
CA VAL A 179 -3.93 -1.25 24.95
C VAL A 179 -5.33 -0.65 24.77
N TYR A 180 -6.21 -1.33 24.04
CA TYR A 180 -7.60 -0.93 23.85
C TYR A 180 -8.52 -1.59 24.88
N PRO A 181 -9.09 -0.84 25.84
CA PRO A 181 -9.95 -1.41 26.90
C PRO A 181 -11.39 -1.66 26.44
N GLY A 182 -11.78 -1.16 25.26
CA GLY A 182 -13.15 -1.26 24.78
C GLY A 182 -13.53 -2.63 24.22
N PRO A 183 -14.79 -2.79 23.78
CA PRO A 183 -15.37 -4.09 23.42
C PRO A 183 -14.88 -4.65 22.08
N LEU A 184 -14.19 -3.84 21.25
CA LEU A 184 -13.69 -4.25 19.93
C LEU A 184 -12.81 -5.49 20.00
N GLU A 185 -13.18 -6.55 19.28
CA GLU A 185 -12.37 -7.76 19.17
C GLU A 185 -11.04 -7.48 18.46
N ARG A 186 -11.10 -6.73 17.35
CA ARG A 186 -9.95 -6.38 16.50
C ARG A 186 -9.84 -4.86 16.29
N PRO A 187 -9.33 -4.11 17.28
CA PRO A 187 -9.20 -2.66 17.19
C PRO A 187 -8.06 -2.26 16.25
N ALA A 188 -8.35 -1.36 15.33
CA ALA A 188 -7.36 -0.69 14.50
C ALA A 188 -6.64 0.40 15.32
N VAL A 189 -5.44 0.82 14.92
CA VAL A 189 -4.74 1.92 15.62
C VAL A 189 -5.59 3.19 15.68
N GLU A 190 -6.43 3.43 14.67
CA GLU A 190 -7.39 4.52 14.61
C GLU A 190 -8.40 4.49 15.78
N ASP A 191 -8.77 3.32 16.30
CA ASP A 191 -9.69 3.20 17.43
C ASP A 191 -9.10 3.74 18.74
N LEU A 192 -7.77 3.88 18.83
CA LEU A 192 -7.11 4.56 19.95
C LEU A 192 -7.37 6.08 19.96
N LEU A 193 -7.86 6.64 18.84
CA LEU A 193 -8.19 8.06 18.64
C LEU A 193 -9.65 8.22 18.16
N ARG A 194 -10.54 7.29 18.51
CA ARG A 194 -11.92 7.25 18.00
C ARG A 194 -12.65 8.60 18.12
N ASP A 195 -12.63 9.22 19.30
CA ASP A 195 -13.41 10.42 19.59
C ASP A 195 -12.84 11.60 18.80
N THR A 196 -11.53 11.74 18.83
CA THR A 196 -10.80 12.78 18.09
C THR A 196 -10.98 12.62 16.59
N LEU A 197 -10.93 11.39 16.04
CA LEU A 197 -11.12 11.16 14.61
C LEU A 197 -12.54 11.46 14.15
N ILE A 198 -13.56 11.14 14.96
CA ILE A 198 -14.96 11.53 14.68
C ILE A 198 -15.09 13.05 14.68
N HIS A 199 -14.48 13.72 15.67
CA HIS A 199 -14.48 15.19 15.75
C HIS A 199 -13.79 15.83 14.54
N VAL A 200 -12.60 15.37 14.17
CA VAL A 200 -11.83 15.85 13.01
C VAL A 200 -12.59 15.59 11.71
N ALA A 201 -13.16 14.40 11.54
CA ALA A 201 -13.93 14.08 10.35
C ALA A 201 -15.14 15.02 10.18
N ARG A 202 -15.83 15.34 11.29
CA ARG A 202 -16.96 16.26 11.29
C ARG A 202 -16.57 17.70 10.96
N THR A 203 -15.49 18.18 11.57
CA THR A 203 -15.08 19.60 11.47
C THR A 203 -14.30 19.91 10.20
N GLU A 204 -13.37 19.04 9.79
CA GLU A 204 -12.47 19.28 8.66
C GLU A 204 -12.99 18.69 7.35
N LEU A 205 -13.80 17.62 7.40
CA LEU A 205 -14.24 16.88 6.22
C LEU A 205 -15.77 16.91 6.00
N GLY A 206 -16.54 17.43 6.97
CA GLY A 206 -18.00 17.42 6.93
C GLY A 206 -18.61 16.02 7.05
N TRP A 207 -17.84 15.04 7.53
CA TRP A 207 -18.28 13.66 7.71
C TRP A 207 -18.81 13.47 9.14
N ASP A 208 -20.13 13.41 9.30
CA ASP A 208 -20.76 13.20 10.60
C ASP A 208 -21.19 11.73 10.76
N VAL A 209 -20.43 10.99 11.58
CA VAL A 209 -20.72 9.59 11.91
C VAL A 209 -20.94 9.38 13.40
N ALA A 210 -21.03 10.45 14.19
CA ALA A 210 -21.01 10.38 15.66
C ALA A 210 -22.16 9.50 16.19
N ALA A 211 -23.39 9.75 15.74
CA ALA A 211 -24.57 8.99 16.15
C ALA A 211 -24.44 7.48 15.83
N THR A 212 -23.91 7.14 14.66
CA THR A 212 -23.70 5.75 14.25
C THR A 212 -22.59 5.08 15.04
N ALA A 213 -21.48 5.79 15.28
CA ALA A 213 -20.36 5.28 16.06
C ALA A 213 -20.74 5.04 17.53
N ASP A 214 -21.54 5.93 18.12
CA ASP A 214 -22.05 5.79 19.49
C ASP A 214 -23.02 4.60 19.62
N ALA A 215 -23.85 4.36 18.60
CA ALA A 215 -24.76 3.22 18.55
C ALA A 215 -24.04 1.87 18.32
N GLN A 216 -22.81 1.88 17.79
CA GLN A 216 -22.04 0.70 17.41
C GLN A 216 -20.63 0.68 18.05
N PRO A 217 -20.53 0.64 19.40
CA PRO A 217 -19.24 0.70 20.10
C PRO A 217 -18.35 -0.55 19.86
N GLU A 218 -18.95 -1.66 19.44
CA GLU A 218 -18.26 -2.92 19.12
C GLU A 218 -17.72 -2.98 17.69
N ARG A 219 -17.89 -1.91 16.91
CA ARG A 219 -17.43 -1.84 15.52
C ARG A 219 -16.29 -0.83 15.36
N SER A 220 -15.24 -1.19 14.61
CA SER A 220 -14.11 -0.29 14.29
C SER A 220 -14.60 1.04 13.72
N VAL A 221 -13.99 2.15 14.15
CA VAL A 221 -14.34 3.49 13.69
C VAL A 221 -14.12 3.63 12.18
N VAL A 222 -13.11 2.94 11.65
CA VAL A 222 -12.82 2.89 10.21
C VAL A 222 -13.96 2.25 9.43
N ASP A 223 -14.54 1.17 9.95
CA ASP A 223 -15.62 0.46 9.26
C ASP A 223 -16.93 1.24 9.31
N VAL A 224 -17.16 2.00 10.39
CA VAL A 224 -18.27 2.96 10.46
C VAL A 224 -18.11 4.01 9.36
N PHE A 225 -16.91 4.59 9.18
CA PHE A 225 -16.67 5.55 8.12
C PHE A 225 -16.84 4.95 6.71
N LYS A 226 -16.29 3.75 6.45
CA LYS A 226 -16.43 3.08 5.14
C LYS A 226 -17.88 2.86 4.74
N GLU A 227 -18.76 2.56 5.69
CA GLU A 227 -20.18 2.31 5.40
C GLU A 227 -20.97 3.62 5.24
N GLN A 228 -20.71 4.62 6.08
CA GLN A 228 -21.52 5.84 6.12
C GLN A 228 -21.12 6.86 5.07
N ILE A 229 -19.87 6.83 4.60
CA ILE A 229 -19.29 7.86 3.74
C ILE A 229 -18.86 7.25 2.41
N ASN A 230 -19.60 7.59 1.35
CA ASN A 230 -19.42 7.02 0.01
C ASN A 230 -18.02 7.24 -0.60
N ASP A 231 -17.35 8.34 -0.27
CA ASP A 231 -16.02 8.71 -0.79
C ASP A 231 -14.92 8.62 0.29
N PHE A 232 -15.16 7.79 1.31
CA PHE A 232 -14.21 7.59 2.40
C PHE A 232 -12.88 7.05 1.90
N THR A 233 -11.79 7.69 2.32
CA THR A 233 -10.46 7.11 2.24
C THR A 233 -9.72 7.38 3.55
N LYS A 234 -9.04 6.35 4.08
CA LYS A 234 -8.18 6.49 5.26
C LYS A 234 -7.16 7.61 5.09
N TYR A 235 -6.62 7.77 3.89
CA TYR A 235 -5.66 8.83 3.58
C TYR A 235 -6.22 10.24 3.81
N ARG A 236 -7.48 10.51 3.42
CA ARG A 236 -8.11 11.82 3.66
C ARG A 236 -8.32 12.08 5.15
N LEU A 237 -8.81 11.08 5.89
CA LEU A 237 -8.96 11.17 7.34
C LEU A 237 -7.61 11.41 8.03
N ALA A 238 -6.58 10.64 7.68
CA ALA A 238 -5.24 10.80 8.21
C ALA A 238 -4.63 12.17 7.90
N LYS A 239 -4.85 12.68 6.67
CA LYS A 239 -4.40 14.02 6.27
C LYS A 239 -5.08 15.12 7.09
N ALA A 240 -6.40 15.03 7.29
CA ALA A 240 -7.16 15.95 8.12
C ALA A 240 -6.68 15.91 9.57
N PHE A 241 -6.45 14.71 10.13
CA PHE A 241 -5.87 14.57 11.47
C PHE A 241 -4.48 15.21 11.58
N VAL A 242 -3.58 14.97 10.62
CA VAL A 242 -2.26 15.62 10.62
C VAL A 242 -2.37 17.14 10.52
N GLN A 243 -3.34 17.68 9.78
CA GLN A 243 -3.59 19.12 9.75
C GLN A 243 -4.08 19.62 11.12
N TRP A 244 -5.02 18.93 11.73
CA TRP A 244 -5.55 19.24 13.07
C TRP A 244 -4.44 19.27 14.13
N THR A 245 -3.50 18.31 14.10
CA THR A 245 -2.37 18.28 15.06
C THR A 245 -1.38 19.45 14.97
N ARG A 246 -1.50 20.34 13.97
CA ARG A 246 -0.66 21.55 13.88
C ARG A 246 -1.02 22.59 14.93
N ASP A 247 -2.30 22.66 15.27
CA ASP A 247 -2.87 23.68 16.15
C ASP A 247 -3.36 23.10 17.48
N HIS A 248 -3.22 21.78 17.67
CA HIS A 248 -3.67 21.05 18.86
C HIS A 248 -2.53 20.26 19.51
N GLN A 249 -2.65 20.03 20.81
CA GLN A 249 -1.72 19.28 21.63
C GLN A 249 -2.35 18.01 22.18
N ALA A 250 -1.54 17.17 22.85
CA ALA A 250 -2.04 15.96 23.51
C ALA A 250 -3.15 16.25 24.55
N ALA A 251 -3.23 17.49 25.07
CA ALA A 251 -4.27 17.93 26.00
C ALA A 251 -5.65 18.08 25.35
N ASP A 252 -5.73 18.10 24.02
CA ASP A 252 -6.99 18.20 23.28
C ASP A 252 -7.61 16.82 22.97
N LEU A 253 -6.87 15.73 23.20
CA LEU A 253 -7.40 14.36 23.15
C LEU A 253 -8.26 14.06 24.38
N SER A 254 -9.21 13.11 24.28
CA SER A 254 -9.99 12.68 25.43
C SER A 254 -9.12 12.02 26.51
N ASP A 255 -9.56 12.03 27.77
CA ASP A 255 -8.81 11.40 28.87
C ASP A 255 -8.54 9.91 28.62
N ASP A 256 -9.50 9.23 28.02
CA ASP A 256 -9.39 7.84 27.64
C ASP A 256 -8.37 7.65 26.51
N GLU A 257 -8.43 8.46 25.46
CA GLU A 257 -7.47 8.41 24.34
C GLU A 257 -6.04 8.67 24.85
N ARG A 258 -5.85 9.70 25.70
CA ARG A 258 -4.56 9.96 26.35
C ARG A 258 -4.07 8.75 27.14
N THR A 259 -4.95 8.10 27.89
CA THR A 259 -4.61 6.94 28.71
C THR A 259 -4.19 5.75 27.83
N ARG A 260 -4.95 5.47 26.77
CA ARG A 260 -4.65 4.40 25.79
C ARG A 260 -3.29 4.63 25.11
N TRP A 261 -3.02 5.84 24.64
CA TRP A 261 -1.75 6.18 23.98
C TRP A 261 -0.56 6.16 24.93
N LYS A 262 -0.71 6.68 26.17
CA LYS A 262 0.35 6.56 27.19
C LYS A 262 0.67 5.11 27.49
N LYS A 263 -0.34 4.23 27.56
CA LYS A 263 -0.14 2.79 27.75
C LYS A 263 0.62 2.19 26.58
N LEU A 264 0.24 2.50 25.33
CA LEU A 264 0.96 2.04 24.13
C LEU A 264 2.42 2.48 24.12
N ILE A 265 2.69 3.77 24.31
CA ILE A 265 4.05 4.32 24.33
C ILE A 265 4.87 3.70 25.46
N THR A 266 4.27 3.47 26.63
CA THR A 266 4.95 2.82 27.76
C THR A 266 5.30 1.37 27.43
N SER A 267 4.39 0.61 26.80
CA SER A 267 4.66 -0.76 26.34
C SER A 267 5.76 -0.80 25.30
N ILE A 268 5.75 0.11 24.32
CA ILE A 268 6.81 0.26 23.31
C ILE A 268 8.14 0.55 23.99
N ASN A 269 8.19 1.53 24.88
CA ASN A 269 9.42 1.87 25.61
C ASN A 269 9.91 0.71 26.49
N GLY A 270 9.01 -0.07 27.08
CA GLY A 270 9.34 -1.27 27.85
C GLY A 270 9.96 -2.36 27.00
N ALA A 271 9.43 -2.60 25.80
CA ALA A 271 9.99 -3.54 24.82
C ALA A 271 11.36 -3.10 24.27
N LEU A 272 11.61 -1.80 24.24
CA LEU A 272 12.85 -1.19 23.76
C LEU A 272 13.90 -0.94 24.87
N ARG A 273 13.64 -1.35 26.12
CA ARG A 273 14.58 -1.26 27.25
C ARG A 273 15.40 -2.53 27.40
#